data_AF-A0A3B3XTH5-F1
#
_entry.id   AF-A0A3B3XTH5-F1
#
_cell.length_a   1.000
_cell.length_b   1.000
_cell.length_c   1.000
_cell.angle_alpha   90.00
_cell.angle_beta   90.00
_cell.angle_gamma   90.00
#
_symmetry.space_group_name_H-M   'P 1'
#
loop_
_entity.id
_entity.type
_entity.pdbx_description
1 polymer ?
#
loop_
_entity_poly.entity_id
_entity_poly.type
_entity_poly.pdbx_seq_one_letter_code
_entity_poly.pdbx_strand_id
1 'polypeptide(L)'
;MARTKQTARKSTGGKAPRKQLATKAARKSAPATGGVKKPHRYRPGTVALREIRRYQKSTELLIRKLPFQRLVREIAQDFKTDLRFQRGTGTDEGPNPKRSRCSPPPPGPGMCKPAQVLCFWL
;
A
#
# COMPACT_ATOMS: atom_id res chain seq x y z
N MET A 1 -15.83 25.28 -43.64
CA MET A 1 -16.72 24.96 -42.51
C MET A 1 -17.22 23.53 -42.68
N ALA A 2 -16.80 22.60 -41.82
CA ALA A 2 -17.18 21.19 -41.89
C ALA A 2 -18.19 20.88 -40.77
N ARG A 3 -19.37 20.39 -41.17
CA ARG A 3 -20.49 20.05 -40.29
C ARG A 3 -20.14 18.85 -39.41
N THR A 4 -19.94 19.07 -38.12
CA THR A 4 -19.73 18.01 -37.12
C THR A 4 -21.04 17.26 -36.90
N LYS A 5 -21.09 15.97 -37.23
CA LYS A 5 -22.19 15.08 -36.83
C LYS A 5 -22.01 14.75 -35.35
N GLN A 6 -22.86 15.32 -34.51
CA GLN A 6 -23.00 14.93 -33.11
C GLN A 6 -23.59 13.51 -33.05
N THR A 7 -22.77 12.50 -32.81
CA THR A 7 -23.28 11.18 -32.46
C THR A 7 -23.69 11.21 -30.99
N ALA A 8 -24.97 10.94 -30.72
CA ALA A 8 -25.48 10.81 -29.36
C ALA A 8 -24.68 9.73 -28.60
N ARG A 9 -23.91 10.14 -27.60
CA ARG A 9 -23.38 9.21 -26.60
C ARG A 9 -24.56 8.80 -25.72
N LYS A 10 -24.78 7.49 -25.58
CA LYS A 10 -25.73 6.92 -24.62
C LYS A 10 -25.30 7.37 -23.23
N SER A 11 -26.03 8.30 -22.64
CA SER A 11 -25.93 8.61 -21.22
C SER A 11 -26.59 7.46 -20.45
N THR A 12 -25.79 6.52 -19.96
CA THR A 12 -26.23 5.72 -18.81
C THR A 12 -26.12 6.60 -17.58
N GLY A 13 -27.11 7.49 -17.44
CA GLY A 13 -27.39 8.23 -16.22
C GLY A 13 -27.80 7.27 -15.10
N GLY A 14 -27.52 7.70 -13.87
CA GLY A 14 -27.50 6.89 -12.66
C GLY A 14 -28.70 5.98 -12.42
N LYS A 15 -28.43 4.87 -11.74
CA LYS A 15 -29.44 3.99 -11.13
C LYS A 15 -30.47 4.80 -10.36
N ALA A 16 -31.76 4.58 -10.66
CA ALA A 16 -32.88 5.10 -9.89
C ALA A 16 -32.86 4.58 -8.43
N PRO A 17 -33.41 5.33 -7.45
CA PRO A 17 -33.43 4.92 -6.05
C PRO A 17 -34.39 3.74 -5.86
N ARG A 18 -33.84 2.54 -5.67
CA ARG A 18 -34.60 1.31 -5.53
C ARG A 18 -35.11 1.17 -4.09
N LYS A 19 -36.44 1.16 -3.94
CA LYS A 19 -37.17 0.80 -2.71
C LYS A 19 -36.66 -0.57 -2.21
N GLN A 20 -36.36 -0.66 -0.92
CA GLN A 20 -35.71 -1.80 -0.27
C GLN A 20 -36.55 -3.08 -0.37
N LEU A 21 -35.99 -4.11 -0.99
CA LEU A 21 -36.23 -5.52 -0.69
C LEU A 21 -34.88 -6.21 -0.78
N ALA A 22 -34.53 -6.97 0.27
CA ALA A 22 -33.23 -7.59 0.47
C ALA A 22 -32.80 -8.42 -0.75
N THR A 23 -31.88 -7.89 -1.55
CA THR A 23 -31.23 -8.63 -2.62
C THR A 23 -29.93 -9.21 -2.07
N LYS A 24 -29.96 -10.52 -1.79
CA LYS A 24 -28.80 -11.39 -1.63
C LYS A 24 -27.75 -11.01 -2.68
N ALA A 25 -26.57 -10.55 -2.23
CA ALA A 25 -25.51 -10.13 -3.12
C ALA A 25 -24.96 -11.34 -3.87
N ALA A 26 -25.52 -11.62 -5.05
CA ALA A 26 -24.88 -12.48 -6.04
C ALA A 26 -23.58 -11.79 -6.46
N ARG A 27 -22.47 -12.20 -5.84
CA ARG A 27 -21.13 -11.85 -6.31
C ARG A 27 -21.07 -12.25 -7.78
N LYS A 28 -20.62 -11.33 -8.65
CA LYS A 28 -20.48 -11.54 -10.09
C LYS A 28 -19.65 -12.81 -10.37
N SER A 29 -20.31 -13.95 -10.51
CA SER A 29 -19.75 -15.10 -11.22
C SER A 29 -19.99 -14.87 -12.70
N ALA A 30 -18.89 -15.00 -13.46
CA ALA A 30 -18.69 -15.06 -14.90
C ALA A 30 -19.76 -14.46 -15.86
N PRO A 31 -19.36 -13.69 -16.90
CA PRO A 31 -20.25 -13.43 -18.02
C PRO A 31 -20.60 -14.76 -18.72
N ALA A 32 -21.88 -15.12 -18.69
CA ALA A 32 -22.45 -16.22 -19.45
C ALA A 32 -22.60 -15.78 -20.92
N THR A 33 -21.49 -15.74 -21.66
CA THR A 33 -21.32 -15.79 -23.13
C THR A 33 -19.97 -15.17 -23.50
N GLY A 34 -19.10 -15.98 -24.12
CA GLY A 34 -17.86 -15.51 -24.75
C GLY A 34 -16.63 -15.45 -23.84
N GLY A 35 -15.92 -16.58 -23.70
CA GLY A 35 -14.52 -16.68 -23.29
C GLY A 35 -14.15 -16.07 -21.93
N VAL A 36 -13.90 -16.93 -20.93
CA VAL A 36 -13.27 -16.50 -19.68
C VAL A 36 -12.00 -15.71 -20.01
N LYS A 37 -11.96 -14.42 -19.64
CA LYS A 37 -10.76 -13.59 -19.79
C LYS A 37 -9.61 -14.33 -19.11
N LYS A 38 -8.55 -14.61 -19.87
CA LYS A 38 -7.35 -15.27 -19.35
C LYS A 38 -6.91 -14.53 -18.07
N PRO A 39 -6.59 -15.24 -16.98
CA PRO A 39 -6.08 -14.61 -15.78
C PRO A 39 -4.90 -13.70 -16.13
N HIS A 40 -4.94 -12.45 -15.67
CA HIS A 40 -3.89 -11.50 -15.94
C HIS A 40 -2.59 -11.99 -15.29
N ARG A 41 -1.60 -12.34 -16.12
CA ARG A 41 -0.26 -12.73 -15.68
C ARG A 41 0.68 -11.56 -15.88
N TYR A 42 1.38 -11.17 -14.81
CA TYR A 42 2.42 -10.15 -14.88
C TYR A 42 3.61 -10.63 -15.72
N ARG A 43 4.30 -9.67 -16.36
CA ARG A 43 5.57 -9.95 -17.05
C ARG A 43 6.62 -10.38 -16.01
N PRO A 44 7.55 -11.28 -16.37
CA PRO A 44 8.66 -11.61 -15.50
C PRO A 44 9.38 -10.32 -15.05
N GLY A 45 9.82 -10.28 -13.79
CA GLY A 45 10.44 -9.10 -13.18
C GLY A 45 9.47 -8.08 -12.58
N THR A 46 8.21 -7.98 -13.04
CA THR A 46 7.26 -7.00 -12.49
C THR A 46 6.94 -7.26 -11.01
N VAL A 47 6.77 -8.53 -10.63
CA VAL A 47 6.49 -8.91 -9.23
C VAL A 47 7.75 -8.73 -8.37
N ALA A 48 8.92 -9.13 -8.87
CA ALA A 48 10.19 -8.99 -8.16
C ALA A 48 10.52 -7.52 -7.84
N LEU A 49 10.38 -6.60 -8.80
CA LEU A 49 10.61 -5.17 -8.55
C LEU A 49 9.65 -4.58 -7.51
N ARG A 50 8.41 -5.07 -7.47
CA ARG A 50 7.43 -4.66 -6.46
C ARG A 50 7.80 -5.16 -5.06
N GLU A 51 8.30 -6.39 -4.95
CA GLU A 51 8.78 -6.98 -3.70
C GLU A 51 10.05 -6.30 -3.18
N ILE A 52 11.02 -6.01 -4.05
CA ILE A 52 12.24 -5.26 -3.70
C ILE A 52 11.88 -3.90 -3.11
N ARG A 53 11.00 -3.15 -3.78
CA ARG A 53 10.53 -1.83 -3.28
C ARG A 53 9.77 -1.94 -1.96
N ARG A 54 9.05 -3.04 -1.71
CA ARG A 54 8.36 -3.29 -0.44
C ARG A 54 9.36 -3.52 0.68
N TYR A 55 10.27 -4.48 0.52
CA TYR A 55 11.23 -4.87 1.58
C TYR A 55 12.31 -3.83 1.85
N GLN A 56 12.60 -2.94 0.90
CA GLN A 56 13.48 -1.79 1.17
C GLN A 56 12.76 -0.67 1.92
N LYS A 57 11.43 -0.63 1.90
CA LYS A 57 10.62 0.39 2.59
C LYS A 57 10.26 0.00 4.02
N SER A 58 10.05 -1.29 4.27
CA SER A 58 9.73 -1.84 5.60
C SER A 58 10.84 -2.76 6.07
N THR A 59 11.15 -2.73 7.37
CA THR A 59 12.20 -3.57 7.97
C THR A 59 11.64 -4.83 8.65
N GLU A 60 10.60 -5.44 8.08
CA GLU A 60 10.00 -6.67 8.63
C GLU A 60 10.94 -7.87 8.49
N LEU A 61 10.93 -8.78 9.45
CA LEU A 61 11.75 -9.99 9.38
C LEU A 61 11.29 -10.88 8.23
N LEU A 62 12.20 -11.17 7.30
CA LEU A 62 11.92 -12.00 6.12
C LEU A 62 11.73 -13.48 6.47
N ILE A 63 12.36 -13.93 7.57
CA ILE A 63 12.26 -15.30 8.07
C ILE A 63 11.31 -15.32 9.27
N ARG A 64 10.40 -16.30 9.29
CA ARG A 64 9.45 -16.49 10.40
C ARG A 64 10.20 -16.73 11.72
N LYS A 65 9.74 -16.09 12.80
CA LYS A 65 10.41 -16.15 14.11
C LYS A 65 10.47 -17.58 14.70
N LEU A 66 9.40 -18.36 14.62
CA LEU A 66 9.33 -19.69 15.24
C LEU A 66 10.29 -20.75 14.64
N PRO A 67 10.36 -20.97 13.31
CA PRO A 67 11.31 -21.92 12.75
C PRO A 67 12.77 -21.48 12.98
N PHE A 68 13.07 -20.18 12.86
CA PHE A 68 14.40 -19.66 13.17
C PHE A 68 14.78 -19.89 14.64
N GLN A 69 13.86 -19.66 15.57
CA GLN A 69 14.07 -19.94 16.99
C GLN A 69 14.35 -21.42 17.26
N ARG A 70 13.70 -22.35 16.56
CA ARG A 70 13.95 -23.79 16.71
C ARG A 70 15.37 -24.15 16.27
N LEU A 71 15.80 -23.65 15.10
CA LEU A 71 17.15 -23.87 14.57
C LEU A 71 18.23 -23.34 15.52
N VAL A 72 18.03 -22.15 16.09
CA VAL A 72 18.99 -21.59 17.06
C VAL A 72 19.12 -22.47 18.32
N ARG A 73 18.01 -23.07 18.78
CA ARG A 73 18.03 -23.97 19.95
C ARG A 73 18.68 -25.30 19.63
N GLU A 74 18.43 -25.85 18.45
CA GLU A 74 19.06 -27.08 17.97
C GLU A 74 20.59 -26.94 17.96
N ILE A 75 21.11 -25.91 17.29
CA ILE A 75 22.55 -25.65 17.22
C ILE A 75 23.13 -25.39 18.62
N ALA A 76 22.44 -24.63 19.47
CA ALA A 76 22.95 -24.30 20.80
C ALA A 76 22.99 -25.52 21.74
N GLN A 77 22.07 -26.47 21.58
CA GLN A 77 22.04 -27.70 22.35
C GLN A 77 23.31 -28.53 22.13
N ASP A 78 23.87 -28.52 20.92
CA ASP A 78 25.09 -29.26 20.56
C ASP A 78 26.34 -28.76 21.32
N PHE A 79 26.34 -27.49 21.76
CA PHE A 79 27.45 -26.91 22.51
C PHE A 79 27.23 -26.94 24.02
N LYS A 80 26.01 -26.66 24.51
CA LYS A 80 25.67 -26.63 25.94
C LYS A 80 24.17 -26.82 26.18
N THR A 81 23.82 -27.80 26.99
CA THR A 81 22.43 -28.24 27.21
C THR A 81 21.56 -27.30 28.06
N ASP A 82 22.15 -26.42 28.87
CA ASP A 82 21.43 -25.59 29.86
C ASP A 82 21.32 -24.09 29.50
N LEU A 83 21.38 -23.76 28.20
CA LEU A 83 21.31 -22.38 27.75
C LEU A 83 19.87 -21.82 27.83
N ARG A 84 19.72 -20.67 28.51
CA ARG A 84 18.44 -19.93 28.62
C ARG A 84 18.45 -18.74 27.68
N PHE A 85 17.43 -18.65 26.82
CA PHE A 85 17.28 -17.58 25.84
C PHE A 85 16.28 -16.52 26.30
N GLN A 86 16.71 -15.26 26.31
CA GLN A 86 15.85 -14.10 26.57
C GLN A 86 15.08 -13.71 25.30
N ARG A 87 13.85 -13.20 25.45
CA ARG A 87 13.10 -12.65 24.32
C ARG A 87 13.47 -11.17 24.15
N GLY A 88 13.92 -10.78 22.96
CA GLY A 88 14.08 -9.38 22.61
C GLY A 88 12.72 -8.71 22.41
N THR A 89 12.43 -7.65 23.17
CA THR A 89 11.23 -6.81 23.02
C THR A 89 11.41 -5.84 21.86
N GLY A 90 11.51 -6.34 20.64
CA GLY A 90 11.46 -5.52 19.43
C GLY A 90 10.01 -5.25 19.06
N THR A 91 9.46 -4.13 19.53
CA THR A 91 8.19 -3.57 19.03
C THR A 91 8.40 -3.09 17.58
N ASP A 92 7.64 -3.68 16.67
CA ASP A 92 7.65 -3.51 15.21
C ASP A 92 6.92 -2.22 14.75
N GLU A 93 7.02 -1.12 15.49
CA GLU A 93 6.43 0.15 15.08
C GLU A 93 7.52 1.03 14.49
N GLY A 94 7.77 0.84 13.19
CA GLY A 94 8.61 1.77 12.42
C GLY A 94 8.01 3.18 12.42
N PRO A 95 8.83 4.25 12.34
CA PRO A 95 8.33 5.62 12.31
C PRO A 95 7.40 5.81 11.11
N ASN A 96 6.12 6.06 11.36
CA ASN A 96 5.12 6.33 10.33
C ASN A 96 5.48 7.62 9.58
N PRO A 97 5.87 7.57 8.29
CA PRO A 97 6.25 8.76 7.53
C PRO A 97 5.08 9.71 7.26
N LYS A 98 3.84 9.35 7.62
CA LYS A 98 2.65 10.19 7.42
C LYS A 98 2.38 11.20 8.55
N ARG A 99 3.24 11.29 9.58
CA ARG A 99 3.06 12.24 10.69
C ARG A 99 4.05 13.41 10.69
N SER A 100 4.75 13.68 9.59
CA SER A 100 5.43 14.96 9.36
C SER A 100 4.44 16.00 8.83
N ARG A 101 3.38 16.29 9.59
CA ARG A 101 2.65 17.54 9.40
C ARG A 101 3.52 18.58 10.08
N CYS A 102 4.34 19.29 9.30
CA CYS A 102 4.96 20.53 9.75
C CYS A 102 3.82 21.44 10.22
N SER A 103 3.60 21.52 11.52
CA SER A 103 2.81 22.60 12.09
C SER A 103 3.63 23.87 11.87
N PRO A 104 3.15 24.85 11.09
CA PRO A 104 3.84 26.13 11.02
C PRO A 104 3.88 26.75 12.43
N PRO A 105 5.00 27.36 12.85
CA PRO A 105 5.02 28.10 14.12
C PRO A 105 4.00 29.24 14.05
N PRO A 106 3.35 29.61 15.17
CA PRO A 106 2.41 30.72 15.18
C PRO A 106 3.13 32.02 14.78
N PRO A 107 2.50 32.91 13.99
CA PRO A 107 3.09 34.18 13.64
C PRO A 107 3.25 35.03 14.91
N GLY A 108 4.50 35.35 15.26
CA GLY A 108 4.82 36.34 16.29
C GLY A 108 4.45 37.75 15.80
N PRO A 109 4.08 38.67 16.72
CA PRO A 109 3.62 39.98 16.34
C PRO A 109 4.78 40.87 15.90
N GLY A 110 4.71 41.34 14.66
CA GLY A 110 5.44 42.51 14.18
C GLY A 110 6.84 42.23 13.67
N MET A 111 7.04 42.32 12.36
CA MET A 111 7.78 43.42 11.72
C MET A 111 7.80 43.22 10.18
N CYS A 112 8.08 44.32 9.49
CA CYS A 112 7.71 44.66 8.12
C CYS A 112 8.37 43.85 6.98
N LYS A 113 7.68 43.91 5.81
CA LYS A 113 7.98 43.43 4.43
C LYS A 113 9.38 43.87 3.89
N PRO A 114 9.85 43.55 2.64
CA PRO A 114 9.24 42.84 1.50
C PRO A 114 10.16 41.87 0.66
N ALA A 115 9.50 41.06 -0.17
CA ALA A 115 9.86 40.63 -1.53
C ALA A 115 11.08 39.68 -1.84
N GLN A 116 10.75 38.70 -2.70
CA GLN A 116 11.58 37.86 -3.59
C GLN A 116 12.28 36.66 -2.89
N VAL A 117 11.71 35.44 -2.88
CA VAL A 117 11.37 34.56 -4.02
C VAL A 117 12.45 34.57 -5.10
N LEU A 118 13.65 34.05 -4.79
CA LEU A 118 14.54 33.50 -5.79
C LEU A 118 15.58 32.58 -5.15
N CYS A 119 15.21 31.33 -4.84
CA CYS A 119 16.20 30.26 -4.58
C CYS A 119 15.47 28.92 -4.41
N PHE A 120 14.84 28.38 -5.45
CA PHE A 120 14.49 26.94 -5.48
C PHE A 120 14.13 26.45 -6.89
N TRP A 121 15.04 26.60 -7.86
CA TRP A 121 15.23 25.64 -8.97
C TRP A 121 16.37 26.09 -9.90
N LEU A 122 17.53 25.44 -9.78
CA LEU A 122 18.33 25.03 -10.92
C LEU A 122 18.74 23.56 -10.69
#